data_AF-A0A942J8L9-F1
#
_entry.id   AF-A0A942J8L9-F1
#
_cell.length_a   1.000
_cell.length_b   1.000
_cell.length_c   1.000
_cell.angle_alpha   90.00
_cell.angle_beta   90.00
_cell.angle_gamma   90.00
#
_symmetry.space_group_name_H-M   'P 1'
#
loop_
_entity.id
_entity.type
_entity.pdbx_description
1 polymer ?
#
loop_
_entity_poly.entity_id
_entity_poly.type
_entity_poly.pdbx_seq_one_letter_code
_entity_poly.pdbx_strand_id
1 'polypeptide(L)'
;MFRRKPDLPATHHAAWWAFLDCAEVIEGGRRVLLGTLPTGRVEPAPVAVGTDAVRQAVTDARTWMPGWHLDELEHEWQDCARALDEAEAGADEVDEVAASTRELEELLEACQSVIDPLDTFADAERAFRRRWRLPRERA
;
A
#
# COMPACT_ATOMS: atom_id res chain seq x y z
N MET A 1 -35.69 -3.83 -5.01
CA MET A 1 -35.64 -3.50 -3.56
C MET A 1 -34.18 -3.34 -3.18
N PHE A 2 -33.70 -2.13 -2.90
CA PHE A 2 -32.31 -1.92 -2.51
C PHE A 2 -32.13 -2.33 -1.04
N ARG A 3 -31.42 -3.43 -0.79
CA ARG A 3 -31.05 -3.86 0.56
C ARG A 3 -29.97 -2.91 1.07
N ARG A 4 -30.22 -2.25 2.20
CA ARG A 4 -29.20 -1.42 2.87
C ARG A 4 -28.04 -2.32 3.31
N LYS A 5 -26.81 -1.84 3.15
CA LYS A 5 -25.61 -2.53 3.67
C LYS A 5 -25.70 -2.62 5.20
N PRO A 6 -25.36 -3.77 5.80
CA PRO A 6 -25.28 -3.89 7.25
C PRO A 6 -24.17 -3.00 7.81
N ASP A 7 -24.26 -2.62 9.07
CA ASP A 7 -23.15 -1.99 9.78
C ASP A 7 -22.05 -3.03 10.06
N LEU A 8 -20.79 -2.59 10.13
CA LEU A 8 -19.68 -3.45 10.52
C LEU A 8 -19.89 -3.93 11.97
N PRO A 9 -19.84 -5.24 12.25
CA PRO A 9 -19.95 -5.77 13.61
C PRO A 9 -18.93 -5.10 14.54
N ALA A 10 -19.33 -4.76 15.77
CA ALA A 10 -18.45 -4.11 16.75
C ALA A 10 -17.16 -4.92 17.01
N THR A 11 -17.24 -6.24 16.94
CA THR A 11 -16.10 -7.16 17.04
C THR A 11 -15.07 -6.98 15.94
N HIS A 12 -15.45 -6.42 14.79
CA HIS A 12 -14.56 -6.18 13.63
C HIS A 12 -14.10 -4.72 13.53
N HIS A 13 -14.48 -3.83 14.46
CA HIS A 13 -14.06 -2.42 14.40
C HIS A 13 -12.54 -2.29 14.53
N ALA A 14 -11.92 -3.11 15.39
CA ALA A 14 -10.46 -3.14 15.52
C ALA A 14 -9.78 -3.50 14.20
N ALA A 15 -10.32 -4.47 13.44
CA ALA A 15 -9.80 -4.87 12.14
C ALA A 15 -9.88 -3.72 11.11
N TRP A 16 -10.98 -2.98 11.09
CA TRP A 16 -11.10 -1.81 10.21
C TRP A 16 -10.03 -0.74 10.50
N TRP A 17 -9.79 -0.45 11.78
CA TRP A 17 -8.76 0.53 12.15
C TRP A 17 -7.34 0.02 11.87
N ALA A 18 -7.07 -1.26 12.14
CA ALA A 18 -5.79 -1.88 11.78
C ALA A 18 -5.55 -1.86 10.26
N PHE A 19 -6.59 -2.05 9.45
CA PHE A 19 -6.49 -1.91 7.99
C PHE A 19 -6.16 -0.48 7.59
N LEU A 20 -6.85 0.52 8.15
CA LEU A 20 -6.58 1.93 7.84
C LEU A 20 -5.18 2.37 8.23
N ASP A 21 -4.74 1.96 9.43
CA ASP A 21 -3.37 2.19 9.87
C ASP A 21 -2.42 1.56 8.81
N CYS A 22 -2.65 0.30 8.42
CA CYS A 22 -1.79 -0.43 7.45
C CYS A 22 -1.71 0.27 6.09
N ALA A 23 -2.85 0.67 5.55
CA ALA A 23 -2.93 1.39 4.28
C ALA A 23 -2.20 2.75 4.35
N GLU A 24 -2.31 3.50 5.45
CA GLU A 24 -1.65 4.79 5.59
C GLU A 24 -0.12 4.68 5.60
N VAL A 25 0.43 3.63 6.21
CA VAL A 25 1.88 3.37 6.18
C VAL A 25 2.37 3.07 4.77
N ILE A 26 1.64 2.23 4.02
CA ILE A 26 1.95 1.93 2.62
C ILE A 26 1.91 3.20 1.76
N GLU A 27 0.87 4.01 1.90
CA GLU A 27 0.77 5.30 1.20
C GLU A 27 1.87 6.28 1.63
N GLY A 28 2.34 6.20 2.87
CA GLY A 28 3.52 6.92 3.35
C GLY A 28 4.76 6.56 2.52
N GLY A 29 5.09 5.27 2.42
CA GLY A 29 6.22 4.78 1.62
C GLY A 29 6.11 5.18 0.14
N ARG A 30 4.94 4.99 -0.47
CA ARG A 30 4.66 5.35 -1.87
C ARG A 30 4.91 6.84 -2.13
N ARG A 31 4.44 7.72 -1.24
CA ARG A 31 4.66 9.17 -1.36
C ARG A 31 6.13 9.55 -1.31
N VAL A 32 6.93 8.88 -0.48
CA VAL A 32 8.37 9.15 -0.40
C VAL A 32 9.07 8.71 -1.69
N LEU A 33 8.79 7.51 -2.21
CA LEU A 33 9.34 7.03 -3.48
C LEU A 33 8.99 7.97 -4.65
N LEU A 34 7.73 8.35 -4.79
CA LEU A 34 7.33 9.30 -5.84
C LEU A 34 8.02 10.67 -5.71
N GLY A 35 8.34 11.07 -4.47
CA GLY A 35 9.08 12.29 -4.17
C GLY A 35 10.55 12.27 -4.59
N THR A 36 11.15 11.10 -4.85
CA THR A 36 12.52 11.00 -5.35
C THR A 36 12.63 11.10 -6.88
N LEU A 37 11.51 11.15 -7.58
CA LEU A 37 11.49 11.25 -9.04
C LEU A 37 11.75 12.70 -9.50
N PRO A 38 12.57 12.94 -10.54
CA PRO A 38 12.93 14.26 -11.03
C PRO A 38 11.81 14.89 -11.90
N THR A 39 10.58 14.96 -11.38
CA THR A 39 9.38 15.44 -12.09
C THR A 39 9.08 16.92 -11.85
N GLY A 40 9.85 17.60 -10.99
CA GLY A 40 9.63 18.98 -10.54
C GLY A 40 10.84 19.91 -10.71
N ARG A 41 10.74 21.11 -10.12
CA ARG A 41 11.80 22.15 -10.14
C ARG A 41 12.78 22.06 -8.96
N VAL A 42 12.53 21.15 -8.02
CA VAL A 42 13.35 20.94 -6.82
C VAL A 42 14.24 19.73 -7.08
N GLU A 43 15.51 19.83 -6.67
CA GLU A 43 16.43 18.70 -6.69
C GLU A 43 15.85 17.56 -5.84
N PRO A 44 15.56 16.38 -6.42
CA PRO A 44 14.98 15.28 -5.66
C PRO A 44 16.02 14.69 -4.70
N ALA A 45 15.53 14.04 -3.65
CA ALA A 45 16.37 13.16 -2.85
C ALA A 45 16.83 11.96 -3.70
N PRO A 46 17.94 11.28 -3.34
CA PRO A 46 18.37 10.07 -4.02
C PRO A 46 17.27 9.00 -4.05
N VAL A 47 17.14 8.27 -5.16
CA VAL A 47 16.14 7.20 -5.33
C VAL A 47 16.19 6.17 -4.21
N ALA A 48 17.39 5.84 -3.71
CA ALA A 48 17.58 4.92 -2.59
C ALA A 48 16.80 5.32 -1.32
N VAL A 49 16.59 6.63 -1.08
CA VAL A 49 15.77 7.10 0.05
C VAL A 49 14.31 6.69 -0.13
N GLY A 50 13.83 6.69 -1.37
CA GLY A 50 12.49 6.26 -1.76
C GLY A 50 12.30 4.75 -1.59
N THR A 51 13.23 3.96 -2.11
CA THR A 51 13.18 2.49 -2.01
C THR A 51 13.32 2.02 -0.56
N ASP A 52 14.21 2.64 0.24
CA ASP A 52 14.33 2.36 1.68
C ASP A 52 13.03 2.67 2.43
N ALA A 53 12.35 3.77 2.10
CA ALA A 53 11.07 4.12 2.71
C ALA A 53 9.97 3.11 2.35
N VAL A 54 9.95 2.58 1.12
CA VAL A 54 9.04 1.50 0.72
C VAL A 54 9.34 0.22 1.49
N ARG A 55 10.61 -0.19 1.59
CA ARG A 55 11.01 -1.40 2.35
C ARG A 55 10.60 -1.31 3.81
N GLN A 56 10.77 -0.15 4.43
CA GLN A 56 10.32 0.09 5.79
C GLN A 56 8.79 0.03 5.89
N ALA A 57 8.07 0.69 4.97
CA ALA A 57 6.61 0.64 4.94
C ALA A 57 6.06 -0.78 4.75
N VAL A 58 6.69 -1.59 3.88
CA VAL A 58 6.37 -3.01 3.69
C VAL A 58 6.60 -3.79 5.00
N THR A 59 7.75 -3.59 5.64
CA THR A 59 8.07 -4.23 6.93
C THR A 59 7.01 -3.90 7.99
N ASP A 60 6.67 -2.63 8.13
CA ASP A 60 5.69 -2.16 9.11
C ASP A 60 4.29 -2.69 8.78
N ALA A 61 3.87 -2.63 7.51
CA ALA A 61 2.59 -3.15 7.05
C ALA A 61 2.45 -4.65 7.35
N ARG A 62 3.50 -5.46 7.14
CA ARG A 62 3.48 -6.89 7.49
C ARG A 62 3.18 -7.13 8.97
N THR A 63 3.63 -6.26 9.86
CA THR A 63 3.29 -6.38 11.29
C THR A 63 1.82 -6.07 11.58
N TRP A 64 1.17 -5.26 10.75
CA TRP A 64 -0.22 -4.84 10.93
C TRP A 64 -1.20 -5.73 10.16
N MET A 65 -0.73 -6.46 9.14
CA MET A 65 -1.52 -7.40 8.33
C MET A 65 -2.39 -8.34 9.17
N PRO A 66 -1.88 -9.05 10.20
CA PRO A 66 -2.72 -9.93 11.02
C PRO A 66 -3.85 -9.20 11.76
N GLY A 67 -3.67 -7.91 12.05
CA GLY A 67 -4.62 -7.11 12.81
C GLY A 67 -5.94 -6.84 12.11
N TRP A 68 -5.98 -6.95 10.78
CA TRP A 68 -7.20 -6.72 9.99
C TRP A 68 -7.72 -7.95 9.26
N HIS A 69 -7.10 -9.11 9.46
CA HIS A 69 -7.52 -10.37 8.87
C HIS A 69 -8.94 -10.74 9.32
N LEU A 70 -9.81 -10.99 8.35
CA LEU A 70 -11.19 -11.45 8.55
C LEU A 70 -11.49 -12.50 7.49
N ASP A 71 -12.17 -13.60 7.85
CA ASP A 71 -12.53 -14.67 6.93
C ASP A 71 -13.30 -14.15 5.69
N GLU A 72 -14.16 -13.14 5.88
CA GLU A 72 -14.93 -12.55 4.77
C GLU A 72 -14.08 -11.71 3.80
N LEU A 73 -12.83 -11.43 4.16
CA LEU A 73 -11.83 -10.66 3.41
C LEU A 73 -10.55 -11.46 3.12
N GLU A 74 -10.58 -12.79 3.26
CA GLU A 74 -9.41 -13.66 3.05
C GLU A 74 -8.69 -13.37 1.72
N HIS A 75 -9.47 -13.28 0.63
CA HIS A 75 -8.91 -13.03 -0.69
C HIS A 75 -8.19 -11.69 -0.76
N GLU A 76 -8.84 -10.62 -0.31
CA GLU A 76 -8.26 -9.28 -0.31
C GLU A 76 -7.04 -9.19 0.62
N TRP A 77 -7.03 -9.94 1.72
CA TRP A 77 -5.88 -10.06 2.62
C TRP A 77 -4.69 -10.77 1.97
N GLN A 78 -4.92 -11.90 1.29
CA GLN A 78 -3.87 -12.62 0.57
C GLN A 78 -3.31 -11.78 -0.60
N ASP A 79 -4.16 -11.06 -1.32
CA ASP A 79 -3.71 -10.17 -2.39
C ASP A 79 -2.82 -9.05 -1.86
N CYS A 80 -3.19 -8.41 -0.74
CA CYS A 80 -2.33 -7.41 -0.12
C CYS A 80 -1.01 -8.01 0.36
N ALA A 81 -1.03 -9.21 0.95
CA ALA A 81 0.19 -9.89 1.40
C ALA A 81 1.16 -10.16 0.24
N ARG A 82 0.63 -10.66 -0.89
CA ARG A 82 1.41 -10.88 -2.12
C ARG A 82 1.91 -9.58 -2.72
N ALA A 83 1.09 -8.53 -2.72
CA ALA A 83 1.51 -7.21 -3.20
C ALA A 83 2.67 -6.63 -2.39
N LEU A 84 2.76 -6.91 -1.08
CA LEU A 84 3.92 -6.54 -0.28
C LEU A 84 5.19 -7.25 -0.74
N ASP A 85 5.10 -8.54 -1.10
CA ASP A 85 6.23 -9.29 -1.65
C ASP A 85 6.66 -8.74 -3.02
N GLU A 86 5.68 -8.43 -3.90
CA GLU A 86 5.92 -7.86 -5.23
C GLU A 86 6.55 -6.47 -5.13
N ALA A 87 6.07 -5.60 -4.23
CA ALA A 87 6.61 -4.26 -4.03
C ALA A 87 8.02 -4.27 -3.44
N GLU A 88 8.34 -5.22 -2.55
CA GLU A 88 9.67 -5.40 -2.00
C GLU A 88 10.66 -5.81 -3.10
N ALA A 89 10.29 -6.77 -3.96
CA ALA A 89 11.10 -7.17 -5.10
C ALA A 89 11.27 -6.04 -6.14
N GLY A 90 10.21 -5.29 -6.41
CA GLY A 90 10.28 -4.13 -7.31
C GLY A 90 11.19 -3.02 -6.78
N ALA A 91 11.32 -2.86 -5.45
CA ALA A 91 12.22 -1.85 -4.88
C ALA A 91 13.69 -2.16 -5.18
N ASP A 92 14.07 -3.44 -5.24
CA ASP A 92 15.39 -3.87 -5.66
C ASP A 92 15.64 -3.56 -7.14
N GLU A 93 14.65 -3.80 -8.00
CA GLU A 93 14.71 -3.44 -9.42
C GLU A 93 14.87 -1.93 -9.64
N VAL A 94 14.15 -1.10 -8.87
CA VAL A 94 14.29 0.36 -8.93
C VAL A 94 15.72 0.80 -8.61
N ASP A 95 16.35 0.21 -7.58
CA ASP A 95 17.74 0.53 -7.23
C ASP A 95 18.73 0.13 -8.34
N GLU A 96 18.52 -1.03 -8.99
CA GLU A 96 19.32 -1.49 -10.12
C GLU A 96 19.20 -0.57 -11.35
N VAL A 97 17.97 -0.17 -11.68
CA VAL A 97 17.70 0.77 -12.79
C VAL A 97 18.32 2.13 -12.49
N ALA A 98 18.11 2.68 -11.29
CA ALA A 98 18.69 3.96 -10.89
C ALA A 98 20.23 3.97 -10.92
N ALA A 99 20.88 2.82 -10.70
CA ALA A 99 22.33 2.68 -10.79
C ALA A 99 22.85 2.52 -12.23
N SER A 100 22.03 2.00 -13.15
CA SER A 100 22.44 1.62 -14.50
C SER A 100 22.09 2.66 -15.57
N THR A 101 21.09 3.50 -15.34
CA THR A 101 20.59 4.47 -16.31
C THR A 101 20.32 5.85 -15.70
N ARG A 102 20.17 6.86 -16.56
CA ARG A 102 19.63 8.19 -16.17
C ARG A 102 18.33 8.51 -16.91
N GLU A 103 17.81 7.56 -17.67
CA GLU A 103 16.57 7.74 -18.43
C GLU A 103 15.38 7.72 -17.46
N LEU A 104 14.64 8.83 -17.43
CA LEU A 104 13.51 8.99 -16.52
C LEU A 104 12.39 7.98 -16.81
N GLU A 105 12.17 7.65 -18.08
CA GLU A 105 11.12 6.71 -18.49
C GLU A 105 11.37 5.31 -17.93
N GLU A 106 12.61 4.82 -18.00
CA GLU A 106 13.01 3.52 -17.42
C GLU A 106 12.83 3.51 -15.90
N LEU A 107 13.20 4.59 -15.22
CA LEU A 107 13.01 4.71 -13.76
C LEU A 107 11.52 4.77 -13.37
N LEU A 108 10.70 5.45 -14.16
CA LEU A 108 9.25 5.51 -13.94
C LEU A 108 8.60 4.14 -14.12
N GLU A 109 8.99 3.39 -15.14
CA GLU A 109 8.53 2.02 -15.35
C GLU A 109 8.92 1.11 -14.18
N ALA A 110 10.17 1.16 -13.72
CA ALA A 110 10.60 0.40 -12.55
C ALA A 110 9.81 0.79 -11.28
N CYS A 111 9.54 2.09 -11.08
CA CYS A 111 8.71 2.55 -9.97
C CYS A 111 7.26 2.06 -10.07
N GLN A 112 6.70 1.88 -11.27
CA GLN A 112 5.36 1.29 -11.44
C GLN A 112 5.32 -0.16 -10.97
N SER A 113 6.39 -0.94 -11.16
CA SER A 113 6.50 -2.31 -10.62
C SER A 113 6.39 -2.37 -9.09
N VAL A 114 6.74 -1.28 -8.39
CA VAL A 114 6.53 -1.15 -6.93
C VAL A 114 5.13 -0.67 -6.59
N ILE A 115 4.66 0.33 -7.35
CA ILE A 115 3.44 1.06 -7.03
C ILE A 115 2.22 0.23 -7.37
N ASP A 116 2.10 -0.28 -8.59
CA ASP A 116 0.88 -0.92 -9.08
C ASP A 116 0.38 -2.09 -8.20
N PRO A 117 1.25 -3.01 -7.70
CA PRO A 117 0.80 -4.06 -6.80
C PRO A 117 0.13 -3.52 -5.52
N LEU A 118 0.64 -2.41 -4.97
CA LEU A 118 0.13 -1.82 -3.73
C LEU A 118 -1.28 -1.22 -3.89
N ASP A 119 -1.81 -1.05 -5.10
CA ASP A 119 -3.21 -0.65 -5.32
C ASP A 119 -4.21 -1.69 -4.80
N THR A 120 -3.76 -2.93 -4.53
CA THR A 120 -4.54 -3.97 -3.85
C THR A 120 -5.07 -3.52 -2.48
N PHE A 121 -4.38 -2.61 -1.78
CA PHE A 121 -4.88 -2.02 -0.53
C PHE A 121 -6.13 -1.16 -0.79
N ALA A 122 -6.20 -0.44 -1.90
CA ALA A 122 -7.41 0.29 -2.28
C ALA A 122 -8.56 -0.68 -2.62
N ASP A 123 -8.26 -1.84 -3.19
CA ASP A 123 -9.25 -2.90 -3.44
C ASP A 123 -9.75 -3.54 -2.15
N ALA A 124 -8.88 -3.78 -1.18
CA ALA A 124 -9.26 -4.22 0.17
C ALA A 124 -10.17 -3.19 0.86
N GLU A 125 -9.87 -1.89 0.74
CA GLU A 125 -10.74 -0.84 1.29
C GLU A 125 -12.12 -0.85 0.62
N ARG A 126 -12.16 -0.95 -0.72
CA ARG A 126 -13.40 -1.09 -1.49
C ARG A 126 -14.18 -2.32 -1.05
N ALA A 127 -13.50 -3.42 -0.73
CA ALA A 127 -14.10 -4.65 -0.24
C ALA A 127 -14.76 -4.49 1.14
N PHE A 128 -14.11 -3.81 2.09
CA PHE A 128 -14.72 -3.40 3.37
C PHE A 128 -15.98 -2.57 3.12
N ARG A 129 -15.87 -1.50 2.33
CA ARG A 129 -16.97 -0.58 2.03
C ARG A 129 -18.10 -1.23 1.23
N ARG A 130 -17.81 -2.26 0.44
CA ARG A 130 -18.81 -3.02 -0.33
C ARG A 130 -19.67 -3.86 0.60
N ARG A 131 -19.05 -4.50 1.59
CA ARG A 131 -19.71 -5.43 2.52
C ARG A 131 -20.44 -4.70 3.66
N TRP A 132 -19.85 -3.64 4.23
CA TRP A 132 -20.38 -3.00 5.43
C TRP A 132 -20.46 -1.47 5.32
N ARG A 133 -21.27 -0.87 6.21
CA ARG A 133 -21.16 0.53 6.60
C ARG A 133 -20.11 0.61 7.71
N LEU A 134 -19.08 1.41 7.48
CA LEU A 134 -17.90 1.48 8.34
C LEU A 134 -18.05 2.58 9.41
N PRO A 135 -17.47 2.39 10.60
CA PRO A 135 -17.48 3.42 11.64
C PRO A 135 -16.72 4.66 11.17
N ARG A 136 -17.17 5.84 11.62
CA ARG A 136 -16.54 7.13 11.28
C ARG A 136 -15.50 7.59 12.30
N GLU A 137 -15.61 7.08 13.52
CA GLU A 137 -14.80 7.50 14.66
C GLU A 137 -14.24 6.26 15.35
N ARG A 138 -12.97 6.35 15.75
CA ARG A 138 -12.30 5.34 16.58
C ARG A 138 -12.77 5.56 18.01
N ALA A 139 -13.42 4.55 18.59
CA ALA A 139 -13.94 4.59 19.96
C ALA A 139 -12.81 4.52 21.00
#